data_AF-A0AA43F6S3-F1
#
_entry.id   AF-A0AA43F6S3-F1
#
_cell.length_a   1.000
_cell.length_b   1.000
_cell.length_c   1.000
_cell.angle_alpha   90.00
_cell.angle_beta   90.00
_cell.angle_gamma   90.00
#
_symmetry.space_group_name_H-M   'P 1'
#
loop_
_entity.id
_entity.type
_entity.pdbx_description
1 polymer ?
#
loop_
_entity_poly.entity_id
_entity_poly.type
_entity_poly.pdbx_seq_one_letter_code
_entity_poly.pdbx_strand_id
1 'polypeptide(L)'
;MIFRRPELEKDNPIAPEPYVGPRRRLAMARAAALENSSEMGDMKETLQTLVDTASEFLKSLPKVRKPGTSLQALRDAIAEAEQVLAVDSRSKSRTKG
;
A
#
# COMPACT_ATOMS: atom_id res chain seq x y z
N MET A 1 -44.38 15.82 -16.59
CA MET A 1 -44.05 14.84 -15.55
C MET A 1 -42.89 13.98 -16.06
N ILE A 2 -41.74 14.01 -15.38
CA ILE A 2 -40.58 13.19 -15.74
C ILE A 2 -40.81 11.81 -15.12
N PHE A 3 -40.98 10.78 -15.94
CA PHE A 3 -41.04 9.39 -15.48
C PHE A 3 -39.64 8.98 -15.00
N ARG A 4 -39.38 9.11 -13.69
CA ARG A 4 -38.21 8.50 -13.07
C ARG A 4 -38.47 7.01 -12.96
N ARG A 5 -37.59 6.20 -13.55
CA ARG A 5 -37.64 4.73 -13.45
C ARG A 5 -36.81 4.32 -12.23
N PRO A 6 -37.43 4.00 -11.09
CA PRO A 6 -36.71 3.64 -9.86
C PRO A 6 -35.83 2.39 -10.02
N GLU A 7 -36.18 1.50 -10.96
CA GLU A 7 -35.38 0.33 -11.36
C GLU A 7 -34.02 0.67 -12.00
N LEU A 8 -33.85 1.90 -12.48
CA LEU A 8 -32.64 2.40 -13.14
C LEU A 8 -32.01 3.56 -12.37
N GLU A 9 -32.32 3.68 -11.08
CA GLU A 9 -31.61 4.60 -10.20
C GLU A 9 -30.23 4.03 -9.88
N LYS A 10 -29.22 4.91 -9.87
CA LYS A 10 -27.80 4.58 -9.76
C LYS A 10 -27.45 3.72 -8.54
N ASP A 11 -28.26 3.80 -7.48
CA ASP A 11 -28.04 3.14 -6.20
C ASP A 11 -29.08 2.03 -5.91
N ASN A 12 -29.77 1.51 -6.94
CA ASN A 12 -30.72 0.42 -6.76
C ASN A 12 -30.01 -0.95 -6.68
N PRO A 13 -30.03 -1.64 -5.52
CA PRO A 13 -29.36 -2.93 -5.35
C PRO A 13 -30.04 -4.08 -6.13
N ILE A 14 -31.22 -3.86 -6.70
CA ILE A 14 -31.99 -4.82 -7.51
C ILE A 14 -31.73 -4.60 -9.01
N ALA A 15 -30.99 -3.55 -9.39
CA ALA A 15 -30.66 -3.30 -10.79
C ALA A 15 -29.83 -4.46 -11.37
N PRO A 16 -30.17 -4.95 -12.58
CA PRO A 16 -29.38 -5.99 -13.22
C PRO A 16 -27.97 -5.49 -13.49
N GLU A 17 -26.95 -6.25 -13.08
CA GLU A 17 -25.57 -5.91 -13.37
C GLU A 17 -25.38 -5.74 -14.89
N PRO A 18 -24.84 -4.61 -15.36
CA PRO A 18 -24.63 -4.41 -16.77
C PRO A 18 -23.62 -5.44 -17.29
N TYR A 19 -23.98 -6.17 -18.35
CA TYR A 19 -23.08 -7.16 -18.92
C TYR A 19 -21.75 -6.50 -19.34
N VAL A 20 -20.67 -6.94 -18.71
CA VAL A 20 -19.32 -6.51 -19.06
C VAL A 20 -18.72 -7.56 -19.99
N GLY A 21 -18.59 -7.22 -21.27
CA GLY A 21 -17.96 -8.11 -22.25
C GLY A 21 -16.50 -8.44 -21.89
N PRO A 22 -15.93 -9.54 -22.42
CA PRO A 22 -14.60 -10.05 -22.01
C PRO A 22 -13.48 -9.01 -22.11
N ARG A 23 -13.47 -8.21 -23.19
CA ARG A 23 -12.50 -7.12 -23.39
C ARG A 23 -12.62 -6.04 -22.32
N ARG A 24 -13.84 -5.65 -21.97
CA ARG A 24 -14.10 -4.61 -20.96
C ARG A 24 -13.76 -5.12 -19.55
N ARG A 25 -14.02 -6.40 -19.25
CA ARG A 25 -13.59 -7.04 -17.99
C ARG A 25 -12.07 -7.00 -17.85
N LEU A 26 -11.33 -7.34 -18.91
CA LEU A 26 -9.87 -7.30 -18.90
C LEU A 26 -9.34 -5.87 -18.70
N ALA A 27 -9.94 -4.88 -19.36
CA ALA A 27 -9.56 -3.48 -19.19
C ALA A 27 -9.79 -2.99 -17.74
N MET A 28 -10.92 -3.35 -17.14
CA MET A 28 -11.22 -3.03 -15.74
C MET A 28 -10.24 -3.71 -14.77
N ALA A 29 -9.93 -4.99 -14.98
CA ALA A 29 -8.96 -5.71 -14.15
C ALA A 29 -7.56 -5.08 -14.23
N ARG A 30 -7.15 -4.63 -15.41
CA ARG A 30 -5.87 -3.91 -15.59
C ARG A 30 -5.87 -2.54 -14.91
N ALA A 31 -6.96 -1.78 -15.01
CA ALA A 31 -7.09 -0.49 -14.35
C ALA A 31 -7.01 -0.65 -12.82
N ALA A 32 -7.75 -1.62 -12.26
CA ALA A 32 -7.71 -1.93 -10.84
C ALA A 32 -6.30 -2.40 -10.39
N ALA A 33 -5.63 -3.23 -11.18
CA ALA A 33 -4.25 -3.64 -10.88
C ALA A 33 -3.26 -2.46 -10.89
N LEU A 34 -3.45 -1.50 -11.81
CA LEU A 34 -2.61 -0.30 -11.89
C LEU A 34 -2.83 0.61 -10.67
N GLU A 35 -4.08 0.83 -10.29
CA GLU A 35 -4.46 1.63 -9.12
C GLU A 35 -3.87 1.03 -7.83
N ASN A 36 -4.07 -0.26 -7.60
CA ASN A 36 -3.46 -0.98 -6.46
C ASN A 36 -1.93 -0.88 -6.46
N SER A 37 -1.29 -0.92 -7.62
CA SER A 37 0.17 -0.80 -7.71
C SER A 37 0.68 0.60 -7.37
N SER A 38 -0.12 1.64 -7.63
CA SER A 38 0.18 3.03 -7.27
C SER A 38 0.05 3.22 -5.76
N GLU A 39 -1.05 2.77 -5.16
CA GLU A 39 -1.28 2.87 -3.71
C GLU A 39 -0.21 2.12 -2.91
N MET A 40 0.23 0.95 -3.38
CA MET A 40 1.35 0.22 -2.77
C MET A 40 2.69 0.96 -2.91
N GLY A 41 2.88 1.74 -3.99
CA GLY A 41 4.04 2.59 -4.18
C GLY A 41 4.11 3.69 -3.12
N ASP A 42 3.02 4.43 -2.98
CA ASP A 42 2.88 5.54 -2.02
C ASP A 42 3.03 5.04 -0.57
N MET A 43 2.44 3.88 -0.25
CA MET A 43 2.58 3.26 1.08
C MET A 43 4.01 2.83 1.37
N LYS A 44 4.76 2.36 0.36
CA LYS A 44 6.16 2.01 0.54
C LYS A 44 7.02 3.24 0.83
N GLU A 45 6.81 4.34 0.10
CA GLU A 45 7.56 5.58 0.29
C GLU A 45 7.31 6.17 1.69
N THR A 46 6.07 6.16 2.16
CA THR A 46 5.74 6.61 3.53
C THR A 46 6.39 5.75 4.60
N LEU A 47 6.39 4.41 4.44
CA LEU A 47 7.07 3.50 5.36
C LEU A 47 8.59 3.67 5.36
N GLN A 48 9.20 3.88 4.19
CA GLN A 48 10.62 4.17 4.06
C GLN A 48 10.98 5.45 4.84
N THR A 49 10.18 6.51 4.66
CA THR A 49 10.37 7.80 5.35
C THR A 49 10.22 7.65 6.87
N LEU A 50 9.28 6.83 7.33
CA LEU A 50 9.10 6.53 8.75
C LEU A 50 10.33 5.81 9.34
N VAL A 51 10.86 4.81 8.63
CA VAL A 51 12.06 4.08 9.06
C VAL A 51 13.27 5.02 9.13
N ASP A 52 13.46 5.84 8.10
CA ASP A 52 14.57 6.79 8.03
C ASP A 52 14.51 7.79 9.20
N THR A 53 13.34 8.40 9.44
CA THR A 53 13.14 9.34 10.55
C THR A 53 13.30 8.68 11.93
N ALA A 54 12.81 7.46 12.10
CA ALA A 54 13.01 6.70 13.34
C ALA A 54 14.50 6.36 13.58
N SER A 55 15.24 6.06 12.51
CA SER A 55 16.69 5.83 12.58
C SER A 55 17.45 7.11 12.98
N GLU A 56 17.06 8.26 12.43
CA GLU A 56 17.64 9.56 12.77
C GLU A 56 17.33 9.96 14.21
N PHE A 57 16.11 9.70 14.67
CA PHE A 57 15.73 9.89 16.07
C PHE A 57 16.60 9.05 17.00
N LEU A 58 16.86 7.78 16.67
CA LEU A 58 17.75 6.94 17.47
C LEU A 58 19.21 7.44 17.49
N LYS A 59 19.67 8.06 16.40
CA LYS A 59 21.02 8.66 16.30
C LYS A 59 21.13 9.95 17.11
N SER A 60 20.04 10.71 17.24
CA SER A 60 20.01 11.97 18.00
C SER A 60 19.92 11.77 19.52
N LEU A 61 19.46 10.59 19.97
CA LEU A 61 19.44 10.26 21.38
C LEU A 61 20.86 10.20 21.98
N PRO A 62 21.07 10.75 23.19
CA PRO A 62 22.36 10.67 23.86
C PRO A 62 22.74 9.20 24.06
N LYS A 63 24.02 8.86 23.82
CA LYS A 63 24.54 7.50 23.99
C LYS A 63 24.41 7.06 25.45
N VAL A 64 23.29 6.41 25.78
CA VAL A 64 23.07 5.82 27.10
C VAL A 64 23.96 4.57 27.20
N ARG A 65 24.77 4.49 28.28
CA ARG A 65 25.68 3.35 28.53
C ARG A 65 24.97 1.98 28.58
N LYS A 66 23.69 1.96 28.91
CA LYS A 66 22.82 0.78 28.87
C LYS A 66 21.49 1.18 28.23
N PRO A 67 21.20 0.81 26.98
CA PRO A 67 19.88 1.04 26.42
C PRO A 67 18.85 0.27 27.26
N GLY A 68 17.75 0.94 27.61
CA GLY A 68 16.60 0.24 28.21
C GLY A 68 16.05 -0.80 27.24
N THR A 69 15.34 -1.80 27.76
CA THR A 69 14.70 -2.86 26.96
C THR A 69 13.82 -2.30 25.85
N SER A 70 13.16 -1.16 26.09
CA SER A 70 12.35 -0.44 25.10
C SER A 70 13.14 0.10 23.92
N LEU A 71 14.35 0.62 24.16
CA LEU A 71 15.20 1.18 23.10
C LEU A 71 15.80 0.07 22.23
N GLN A 72 16.13 -1.07 22.85
CA GLN A 72 16.57 -2.24 22.10
C GLN A 72 15.45 -2.82 21.24
N ALA A 73 14.23 -2.98 21.79
CA ALA A 73 13.07 -3.43 21.03
C ALA A 73 12.76 -2.51 19.84
N LEU A 74 12.91 -1.18 20.00
CA LEU A 74 12.73 -0.23 18.90
C LEU A 74 13.80 -0.41 17.80
N ARG A 75 15.06 -0.67 18.16
CA ARG A 75 16.13 -0.95 17.18
C ARG A 75 15.86 -2.23 16.41
N ASP A 76 15.44 -3.28 17.11
CA ASP A 76 15.18 -4.58 16.49
C ASP A 76 13.98 -4.47 15.52
N ALA A 77 12.91 -3.77 15.91
CA ALA A 77 11.75 -3.50 15.05
C ALA A 77 12.12 -2.70 13.78
N ILE A 78 13.00 -1.70 13.91
CA ILE A 78 13.48 -0.93 12.74
C ILE A 78 14.31 -1.83 11.82
N ALA A 79 15.19 -2.67 12.36
CA ALA A 79 16.00 -3.59 11.56
C ALA A 79 15.13 -4.62 10.81
N GLU A 80 14.07 -5.12 11.44
CA GLU A 80 13.08 -5.99 10.78
C GLU A 80 12.35 -5.26 9.65
N ALA A 81 11.89 -4.02 9.89
CA ALA A 81 11.23 -3.20 8.88
C ALA A 81 12.13 -2.92 7.66
N GLU A 82 13.40 -2.59 7.89
CA GLU A 82 14.39 -2.40 6.83
C GLU A 82 14.61 -3.67 5.98
N GLN A 83 14.67 -4.85 6.60
CA GLN A 83 14.82 -6.12 5.88
C GLN A 83 13.61 -6.41 4.98
N VAL A 84 12.39 -6.18 5.47
CA VAL A 84 11.16 -6.37 4.70
C VAL A 84 11.13 -5.41 3.50
N LEU A 85 11.44 -4.13 3.70
CA LEU A 85 11.51 -3.13 2.62
C LEU A 85 12.58 -3.48 1.57
N ALA A 86 13.72 -4.04 2.00
CA ALA A 86 14.82 -4.45 1.13
C ALA A 86 14.48 -5.69 0.28
N VAL A 87 13.81 -6.70 0.84
CA VAL A 87 13.35 -7.89 0.07
C VAL A 87 12.36 -7.47 -1.01
N ASP A 88 11.47 -6.54 -0.68
CA ASP A 88 10.45 -6.05 -1.60
C ASP A 88 10.99 -5.08 -2.67
N SER A 89 12.24 -4.62 -2.53
CA SER A 89 12.97 -3.93 -3.60
C SER A 89 13.57 -4.90 -4.64
N ARG A 90 13.97 -6.11 -4.20
CA ARG A 90 14.56 -7.16 -5.07
C ARG A 90 13.51 -7.95 -5.85
N SER A 91 12.27 -8.02 -5.36
CA SER A 91 11.15 -8.63 -6.09
C SER A 91 10.81 -7.85 -7.38
N LYS A 92 10.92 -6.51 -7.37
CA LYS A 92 10.69 -5.64 -8.53
C LYS A 92 11.77 -5.71 -9.63
N SER A 93 13.00 -6.17 -9.33
CA SER A 93 14.06 -6.29 -10.34
C SER A 93 14.03 -7.57 -11.17
N ARG A 94 13.18 -8.55 -10.83
CA ARG A 94 13.11 -9.86 -11.52
C ARG A 94 12.03 -9.98 -12.60
N THR A 95 11.19 -8.96 -12.78
CA THR A 95 10.08 -8.96 -13.76
C THR A 95 10.35 -8.13 -15.02
N LYS A 96 11.58 -7.65 -15.22
CA LYS A 96 12.07 -7.14 -16.52
C LYS A 96 12.95 -8.21 -17.18
N GLY A 97 12.32 -9.17 -17.86
CA GLY A 97 12.97 -10.21 -18.67
C GLY A 97 12.06 -10.61 -19.80
#